data_AF-A0A818U594-F1
#
_entry.id   AF-A0A818U594-F1
#
_cell.length_a   1.000
_cell.length_b   1.000
_cell.length_c   1.000
_cell.angle_alpha   90.00
_cell.angle_beta   90.00
_cell.angle_gamma   90.00
#
_symmetry.space_group_name_H-M   'P 1'
#
loop_
_entity.id
_entity.type
_entity.pdbx_description
1 polymer ?
#
loop_
_entity_poly.entity_id
_entity_poly.type
_entity_poly.pdbx_seq_one_letter_code
_entity_poly.pdbx_strand_id
1 'polypeptide(L)'
;MNNLYLLNYSHHVIYSNFRLISSSSTPVKPTVISRIRYVLKHYWLGSKLLYNNYRAIQGIKKKDENSITRIDKLSQEQFRYDIRVGIPFVTLFNIPILGYLAPLIAFFAPKYLPSTLIMPTQQITFLKDDAKTSSSIIDSFMKFNETQYNDETIYGMIPVIQFINQVTTSDDPYKTIISSIPEYSILFSKCYPLSSFSREHLLILHKSVLHSSFLARFFLSNYSLEAQLEMWQYKTLIDDKQIGNIDKLSPYELVSSLSKRGLYLHLNDMGKILENQQKNNLNKTNEIIEINQKILNDWKQLLYQWIDIHKKLSKYNPISTTFLLHISPLLVKQ
;
A
#
# COMPACT_ATOMS: atom_id res chain seq x y z
N MET A 1 -32.04 -11.20 9.78
CA MET A 1 -31.26 -10.83 10.98
C MET A 1 -30.40 -12.02 11.37
N ASN A 2 -29.13 -12.05 10.97
CA ASN A 2 -28.19 -13.10 11.36
C ASN A 2 -26.84 -12.46 11.66
N ASN A 3 -26.45 -12.55 12.94
CA ASN A 3 -25.15 -12.13 13.46
C ASN A 3 -24.04 -12.96 12.82
N LEU A 4 -23.13 -12.31 12.10
CA LEU A 4 -21.95 -12.93 11.54
C LEU A 4 -20.83 -12.96 12.59
N TYR A 5 -20.48 -14.18 12.98
CA TYR A 5 -19.44 -14.54 13.92
C TYR A 5 -18.07 -13.97 13.50
N LEU A 6 -17.49 -13.13 14.35
CA LEU A 6 -16.07 -12.79 14.30
C LEU A 6 -15.27 -13.90 14.99
N LEU A 7 -14.27 -14.41 14.27
CA LEU A 7 -13.39 -15.48 14.71
C LEU A 7 -12.60 -15.06 15.97
N ASN A 8 -12.79 -15.90 16.99
CA ASN A 8 -12.11 -15.93 18.27
C ASN A 8 -10.62 -16.23 18.06
N TYR A 9 -9.73 -15.35 18.53
CA TYR A 9 -8.33 -15.70 18.81
C TYR A 9 -8.14 -15.77 20.33
N SER A 10 -7.75 -16.95 20.81
CA SER A 10 -7.64 -17.30 22.23
C SER A 10 -6.52 -16.53 22.96
N HIS A 11 -6.95 -15.78 23.97
CA HIS A 11 -6.36 -15.44 25.26
C HIS A 11 -4.84 -15.59 25.52
N HIS A 12 -4.21 -14.45 25.81
CA HIS A 12 -3.64 -14.22 27.14
C HIS A 12 -4.04 -12.80 27.59
N VAL A 13 -5.04 -12.76 28.48
CA VAL A 13 -5.56 -11.53 29.09
C VAL A 13 -4.71 -11.23 30.32
N ILE A 14 -4.00 -10.10 30.28
CA ILE A 14 -3.48 -9.45 31.48
C ILE A 14 -4.12 -8.08 31.51
N TYR A 15 -4.98 -7.86 32.50
CA TYR A 15 -5.70 -6.61 32.71
C TYR A 15 -4.72 -5.44 32.92
N SER A 16 -4.95 -4.36 32.18
CA SER A 16 -4.68 -3.01 32.69
C SER A 16 -5.81 -2.11 32.21
N ASN A 17 -6.91 -2.12 32.97
CA ASN A 17 -7.99 -1.17 32.81
C ASN A 17 -7.48 0.23 33.15
N PHE A 18 -7.45 1.13 32.18
CA PHE A 18 -7.56 2.56 32.47
C PHE A 18 -8.58 3.16 31.51
N ARG A 19 -9.79 3.37 32.06
CA ARG A 19 -10.87 4.16 31.43
C ARG A 19 -10.29 5.49 30.97
N LEU A 20 -10.41 5.78 29.67
CA LEU A 20 -10.39 7.15 29.20
C LEU A 20 -11.66 7.82 29.74
N ILE A 21 -11.46 8.76 30.67
CA ILE A 21 -12.51 9.57 31.28
C ILE A 21 -13.22 10.33 30.15
N SER A 22 -14.50 10.02 29.96
CA SER A 22 -15.45 10.95 29.35
C SER A 22 -15.82 11.99 30.39
N SER A 23 -15.46 13.25 30.17
CA SER A 23 -16.16 14.38 30.80
C SER A 23 -16.02 15.61 29.94
N SER A 24 -17.17 16.14 29.54
CA SER A 24 -17.44 17.46 28.99
C SER A 24 -16.50 18.57 29.49
N SER A 25 -15.85 19.27 28.57
CA SER A 25 -15.54 20.70 28.61
C SER A 25 -14.70 21.07 27.39
N THR A 26 -14.74 22.34 27.01
CA THR A 26 -14.12 22.97 25.84
C THR A 26 -12.73 22.42 25.47
N PRO A 27 -12.35 22.39 24.18
CA PRO A 27 -11.10 21.77 23.73
C PRO A 27 -9.89 22.59 24.22
N VAL A 28 -9.44 22.30 25.45
CA VAL A 28 -8.19 22.81 26.00
C VAL A 28 -7.07 22.30 25.10
N LYS A 29 -6.37 23.22 24.41
CA LYS A 29 -5.23 22.86 23.57
C LYS A 29 -4.23 22.06 24.43
N PRO A 30 -3.86 20.83 24.03
CA PRO A 30 -3.02 19.97 24.85
C PRO A 30 -1.67 20.64 25.11
N THR A 31 -1.26 20.65 26.38
CA THR A 31 0.03 21.21 26.82
C THR A 31 1.19 20.52 26.11
N VAL A 32 2.32 21.21 25.91
CA VAL A 32 3.51 20.66 25.23
C VAL A 32 3.97 19.33 25.86
N ILE A 33 3.94 19.25 27.19
CA ILE A 33 4.29 18.04 27.95
C ILE A 33 3.35 16.87 27.61
N SER A 34 2.03 17.12 27.50
CA SER A 34 1.07 16.07 27.15
C SER A 34 1.30 15.53 25.74
N ARG A 35 1.71 16.39 24.79
CA ARG A 35 2.07 15.99 23.42
C ARG A 35 3.34 15.12 23.41
N ILE A 36 4.37 15.52 24.14
CA ILE A 36 5.62 14.74 24.25
C ILE A 36 5.33 13.37 24.87
N ARG A 37 4.58 13.32 25.97
CA ARG A 37 4.18 12.05 26.61
C ARG A 37 3.38 11.16 25.66
N TYR A 38 2.45 11.72 24.90
CA TYR A 38 1.68 10.99 23.89
C TYR A 38 2.59 10.36 22.84
N VAL A 39 3.54 11.13 22.30
CA VAL A 39 4.52 10.68 21.30
C VAL A 39 5.39 9.54 21.86
N LEU A 40 5.98 9.72 23.04
CA LEU A 40 6.82 8.69 23.66
C LEU A 40 6.05 7.41 23.97
N LYS A 41 4.81 7.54 24.49
CA LYS A 41 3.93 6.40 24.74
C LYS A 41 3.62 5.64 23.45
N HIS A 42 3.36 6.35 22.36
CA HIS A 42 3.11 5.74 21.06
C HIS A 42 4.32 4.92 20.58
N TYR A 43 5.52 5.47 20.60
CA TYR A 43 6.74 4.75 20.21
C TYR A 43 7.03 3.54 21.10
N TRP A 44 6.76 3.66 22.41
CA TRP A 44 6.85 2.52 23.33
C TRP A 44 5.87 1.40 22.98
N LEU A 45 4.60 1.74 22.77
CA LEU A 45 3.56 0.77 22.39
C LEU A 45 3.86 0.13 21.02
N GLY A 46 4.29 0.92 20.04
CA GLY A 46 4.66 0.44 18.72
C GLY A 46 5.88 -0.49 18.73
N SER A 47 6.87 -0.23 19.59
CA SER A 47 8.00 -1.15 19.81
C SER A 47 7.54 -2.47 20.45
N LYS A 48 6.65 -2.40 21.44
CA LYS A 48 6.04 -3.60 22.04
C LYS A 48 5.22 -4.40 21.02
N LEU A 49 4.50 -3.71 20.14
CA LEU A 49 3.75 -4.33 19.05
C LEU A 49 4.69 -5.02 18.06
N LEU A 50 5.81 -4.40 17.68
CA LEU A 50 6.81 -5.01 16.81
C LEU A 50 7.39 -6.30 17.40
N TYR A 51 7.67 -6.31 18.71
CA TYR A 51 8.11 -7.52 19.41
C TYR A 51 7.03 -8.62 19.44
N ASN A 52 5.76 -8.24 19.61
CA ASN A 52 4.66 -9.20 19.53
C ASN A 52 4.51 -9.76 18.12
N ASN A 53 4.65 -8.93 17.08
CA ASN A 53 4.66 -9.36 15.68
C ASN A 53 5.80 -10.35 15.43
N TYR A 54 7.00 -10.09 15.96
CA TYR A 54 8.11 -11.04 15.89
C TYR A 54 7.73 -12.41 16.46
N ARG A 55 7.12 -12.46 17.66
CA ARG A 55 6.66 -13.73 18.26
C ARG A 55 5.59 -14.41 17.41
N ALA A 56 4.64 -13.65 16.86
CA ALA A 56 3.63 -14.19 15.95
C ALA A 56 4.28 -14.81 14.69
N ILE A 57 5.26 -14.13 14.08
CA ILE A 57 6.00 -14.67 12.92
C ILE A 57 6.76 -15.94 13.27
N GLN A 58 7.37 -16.02 14.46
CA GLN A 58 8.02 -17.26 14.91
C GLN A 58 7.02 -18.40 15.08
N GLY A 59 5.79 -18.11 15.52
CA GLY A 59 4.70 -19.08 15.53
C GLY A 59 4.32 -19.54 14.11
N ILE A 60 4.20 -18.62 13.15
CA ILE A 60 3.88 -18.96 11.76
C ILE A 60 4.99 -19.80 11.12
N LYS A 61 6.27 -19.53 11.40
CA LYS A 61 7.39 -20.33 10.87
C LYS A 61 7.38 -21.79 11.33
N LYS A 62 6.68 -22.10 12.43
CA LYS A 62 6.52 -23.46 12.94
C LYS A 62 5.29 -24.17 12.39
N LYS A 63 4.42 -23.46 11.65
CA LYS A 63 3.25 -24.04 10.98
C LYS A 63 3.71 -24.82 9.75
N ASP A 64 3.02 -25.91 9.44
CA ASP A 64 3.22 -26.64 8.19
C ASP A 64 2.84 -25.76 6.99
N GLU A 65 3.51 -25.93 5.85
CA GLU A 65 3.32 -25.10 4.67
C GLU A 65 1.85 -25.06 4.19
N ASN A 66 1.14 -26.19 4.32
CA ASN A 66 -0.28 -26.31 3.96
C ASN A 66 -1.24 -25.58 4.91
N SER A 67 -0.78 -25.19 6.10
CA SER A 67 -1.58 -24.51 7.13
C SER A 67 -1.35 -22.99 7.18
N ILE A 68 -0.44 -22.48 6.35
CA ILE A 68 -0.13 -21.05 6.27
C ILE A 68 -1.24 -20.35 5.49
N THR A 69 -2.00 -19.50 6.19
CA THR A 69 -3.07 -18.71 5.58
C THR A 69 -2.51 -17.53 4.78
N ARG A 70 -3.35 -16.94 3.91
CA ARG A 70 -3.03 -15.69 3.21
C ARG A 70 -2.61 -14.58 4.19
N ILE A 71 -3.35 -14.42 5.29
CA ILE A 71 -3.09 -13.41 6.32
C ILE A 71 -1.72 -13.66 6.98
N ASP A 72 -1.36 -14.91 7.22
CA ASP A 72 -0.04 -15.27 7.74
C ASP A 72 1.08 -14.80 6.80
N LYS A 73 0.93 -15.03 5.48
CA LYS A 73 1.90 -14.56 4.46
C LYS A 73 2.00 -13.05 4.45
N LEU A 74 0.87 -12.34 4.43
CA LEU A 74 0.84 -10.87 4.50
C LEU A 74 1.51 -10.34 5.77
N SER A 75 1.29 -11.00 6.91
CA SER A 75 1.92 -10.63 8.18
C SER A 75 3.43 -10.82 8.14
N GLN A 76 3.90 -11.92 7.55
CA GLN A 76 5.33 -12.17 7.36
C GLN A 76 5.99 -11.12 6.46
N GLU A 77 5.35 -10.76 5.36
CA GLU A 77 5.85 -9.73 4.45
C GLU A 77 5.93 -8.36 5.13
N GLN A 78 4.87 -7.97 5.84
CA GLN A 78 4.85 -6.72 6.60
C GLN A 78 5.96 -6.70 7.65
N PHE A 79 6.14 -7.79 8.41
CA PHE A 79 7.19 -7.87 9.41
C PHE A 79 8.59 -7.78 8.79
N ARG A 80 8.84 -8.44 7.65
CA ARG A 80 10.12 -8.34 6.92
C ARG A 80 10.38 -6.90 6.46
N TYR A 81 9.35 -6.21 5.98
CA TYR A 81 9.44 -4.80 5.63
C TYR A 81 9.77 -3.93 6.86
N ASP A 82 9.03 -4.11 7.95
CA ASP A 82 9.22 -3.37 9.21
C ASP A 82 10.63 -3.53 9.78
N ILE A 83 11.18 -4.75 9.75
CA ILE A 83 12.57 -5.00 10.18
C ILE A 83 13.55 -4.32 9.23
N ARG A 84 13.39 -4.46 7.91
CA ARG A 84 14.30 -3.84 6.93
C ARG A 84 14.36 -2.33 7.10
N VAL A 85 13.20 -1.71 7.28
CA VAL A 85 13.07 -0.27 7.46
C VAL A 85 13.53 0.17 8.87
N GLY A 86 13.36 -0.68 9.88
CA GLY A 86 13.79 -0.40 11.26
C GLY A 86 15.30 -0.53 11.50
N ILE A 87 16.03 -1.38 10.75
CA ILE A 87 17.48 -1.58 10.91
C ILE A 87 18.27 -0.26 10.86
N PRO A 88 18.11 0.61 9.84
CA PRO A 88 18.77 1.91 9.82
C PRO A 88 18.55 2.73 11.09
N PHE A 89 17.33 2.75 11.63
CA PHE A 89 17.02 3.50 12.86
C PHE A 89 17.76 2.95 14.06
N VAL A 90 17.77 1.62 14.24
CA VAL A 90 18.52 0.98 15.32
C VAL A 90 20.01 1.27 15.20
N THR A 91 20.57 1.25 13.98
CA THR A 91 21.98 1.58 13.76
C THR A 91 22.31 3.03 14.08
N LEU A 92 21.40 3.98 13.82
CA LEU A 92 21.61 5.39 14.16
C LEU A 92 21.75 5.59 15.68
N PHE A 93 20.98 4.87 16.50
CA PHE A 93 21.08 4.94 17.96
C PHE A 93 22.43 4.46 18.51
N ASN A 94 23.16 3.61 17.77
CA ASN A 94 24.49 3.15 18.17
C ASN A 94 25.61 4.16 17.85
N ILE A 95 25.31 5.24 17.12
CA ILE A 95 26.29 6.25 16.75
C ILE A 95 25.98 7.53 17.54
N PRO A 96 26.85 7.96 18.49
CA PRO A 96 26.54 9.01 19.46
C PRO A 96 25.96 10.30 18.88
N ILE A 97 26.44 10.77 17.73
CA ILE A 97 25.96 12.02 17.09
C ILE A 97 24.70 11.78 16.26
N LEU A 98 24.64 10.68 15.52
CA LEU A 98 23.51 10.34 14.65
C LEU A 98 22.29 9.86 15.44
N GLY A 99 22.48 9.31 16.63
CA GLY A 99 21.40 8.89 17.52
C GLY A 99 20.48 10.04 17.92
N TYR A 100 21.03 11.24 18.10
CA TYR A 100 20.24 12.45 18.35
C TYR A 100 19.41 12.91 17.14
N LEU A 101 19.76 12.48 15.91
CA LEU A 101 18.97 12.76 14.71
C LEU A 101 17.77 11.80 14.55
N ALA A 102 17.75 10.66 15.23
CA ALA A 102 16.67 9.67 15.06
C ALA A 102 15.26 10.25 15.35
N PRO A 103 15.03 11.06 16.40
CA PRO A 103 13.75 11.73 16.62
C PRO A 103 13.39 12.73 15.51
N LEU A 104 14.37 13.40 14.91
CA LEU A 104 14.15 14.32 13.79
C LEU A 104 13.72 13.55 12.54
N ILE A 105 14.38 12.44 12.22
CA ILE A 105 14.00 11.57 11.09
C ILE A 105 12.60 11.02 11.30
N ALA A 106 12.27 10.58 12.51
CA ALA A 106 10.93 10.11 12.84
C ALA A 106 9.85 11.20 12.67
N PHE A 107 10.21 12.48 12.88
CA PHE A 107 9.31 13.61 12.68
C PHE A 107 9.15 14.03 11.21
N PHE A 108 10.26 14.16 10.47
CA PHE A 108 10.24 14.61 9.07
C PHE A 108 9.87 13.51 8.08
N ALA A 109 10.10 12.26 8.46
CA ALA A 109 10.08 11.13 7.56
C ALA A 109 9.29 9.93 8.16
N PRO A 110 8.06 10.14 8.69
CA PRO A 110 7.34 9.12 9.45
C PRO A 110 6.94 7.88 8.64
N LYS A 111 6.81 7.98 7.30
CA LYS A 111 6.56 6.84 6.41
C LYS A 111 7.69 5.80 6.41
N TYR A 112 8.90 6.18 6.83
CA TYR A 112 10.05 5.27 6.91
C TYR A 112 10.24 4.68 8.30
N LEU A 113 9.26 4.80 9.17
CA LEU A 113 9.27 4.03 10.40
C LEU A 113 8.63 2.67 10.14
N PRO A 114 9.00 1.63 10.91
CA PRO A 114 8.21 0.40 10.99
C PRO A 114 6.72 0.73 11.12
N SER A 115 5.85 -0.05 10.46
CA SER A 115 4.41 0.23 10.42
C SER A 115 3.78 0.37 11.80
N THR A 116 4.33 -0.31 12.82
CA THR A 116 3.89 -0.25 14.21
C THR A 116 4.19 1.10 14.89
N LEU A 117 5.15 1.88 14.38
CA LEU A 117 5.59 3.15 14.93
C LEU A 117 4.95 4.37 14.23
N ILE A 118 4.34 4.18 13.06
CA ILE A 118 3.56 5.23 12.39
C ILE A 118 2.41 5.68 13.30
N MET A 119 2.04 6.96 13.36
CA MET A 119 0.88 7.35 14.15
C MET A 119 -0.42 7.01 13.41
N PRO A 120 -1.47 6.49 14.09
CA PRO A 120 -2.73 6.15 13.44
C PRO A 120 -3.35 7.34 12.69
N THR A 121 -3.21 8.55 13.23
CA THR A 121 -3.72 9.79 12.63
C THR A 121 -3.02 10.18 11.32
N GLN A 122 -1.85 9.60 11.01
CA GLN A 122 -1.11 9.89 9.78
C GLN A 122 -1.57 9.05 8.59
N GLN A 123 -2.35 7.98 8.81
CA GLN A 123 -2.75 7.03 7.77
C GLN A 123 -3.51 7.70 6.62
N ILE A 124 -4.45 8.59 6.94
CA ILE A 124 -5.23 9.32 5.93
C ILE A 124 -4.31 10.23 5.09
N THR A 125 -3.39 10.95 5.73
CA THR A 125 -2.43 11.82 5.03
C THR A 125 -1.56 11.01 4.09
N PHE A 126 -1.08 9.85 4.55
CA PHE A 126 -0.24 8.97 3.76
C PHE A 126 -0.96 8.44 2.53
N LEU A 127 -2.21 8.00 2.69
CA LEU A 127 -3.05 7.57 1.57
C LEU A 127 -3.30 8.70 0.57
N LYS A 128 -3.54 9.93 1.02
CA LYS A 128 -3.71 11.09 0.13
C LYS A 128 -2.46 11.38 -0.68
N ASP A 129 -1.28 11.31 -0.06
CA ASP A 129 0.00 11.51 -0.75
C ASP A 129 0.27 10.41 -1.77
N ASP A 130 -0.10 9.17 -1.46
CA ASP A 130 0.09 8.03 -2.35
C ASP A 130 -0.90 8.07 -3.52
N ALA A 131 -2.15 8.44 -3.27
CA ALA A 131 -3.15 8.68 -4.30
C ALA A 131 -2.73 9.79 -5.27
N LYS A 132 -2.21 10.91 -4.74
CA LYS A 132 -1.65 12.00 -5.56
C LYS A 132 -0.44 11.56 -6.38
N THR A 133 0.39 10.67 -5.83
CA THR A 133 1.52 10.12 -6.58
C THR A 133 1.02 9.19 -7.69
N SER A 134 0.03 8.33 -7.39
CA SER A 134 -0.58 7.42 -8.36
C SER A 134 -1.21 8.19 -9.52
N SER A 135 -1.97 9.25 -9.25
CA SER A 135 -2.56 10.08 -10.31
C SER A 135 -1.51 10.73 -11.21
N SER A 136 -0.35 11.11 -10.67
CA SER A 136 0.73 11.75 -11.45
C SER A 136 1.48 10.82 -12.41
N ILE A 137 1.25 9.50 -12.33
CA ILE A 137 1.89 8.51 -13.24
C ILE A 137 1.56 8.84 -14.69
N ILE A 138 0.29 9.15 -14.99
CA ILE A 138 -0.18 9.37 -16.36
C ILE A 138 0.46 10.63 -16.94
N ASP A 139 0.47 11.73 -16.18
CA ASP A 139 1.14 12.96 -16.60
C ASP A 139 2.64 12.75 -16.83
N SER A 140 3.29 11.99 -15.94
CA SER A 140 4.71 11.66 -16.10
C SER A 140 4.97 10.79 -17.31
N PHE A 141 4.07 9.84 -17.61
CA PHE A 141 4.17 8.99 -18.78
C PHE A 141 3.99 9.79 -20.07
N MET A 142 3.03 10.72 -20.12
CA MET A 142 2.82 11.60 -21.26
C MET A 142 4.05 12.48 -21.53
N LYS A 143 4.62 13.09 -20.49
CA LYS A 143 5.87 13.86 -20.60
C LYS A 143 7.05 13.02 -21.08
N PHE A 144 7.18 11.79 -20.60
CA PHE A 144 8.22 10.87 -21.05
C PHE A 144 8.10 10.62 -22.58
N ASN A 145 6.88 10.40 -23.07
CA ASN A 145 6.63 10.20 -24.49
C ASN A 145 6.96 11.44 -25.34
N GLU A 146 6.63 12.65 -24.87
CA GLU A 146 7.00 13.88 -25.57
C GLU A 146 8.52 14.05 -25.74
N THR A 147 9.30 13.54 -24.79
CA THR A 147 10.78 13.66 -24.82
C THR A 147 11.49 12.57 -25.64
N GLN A 148 10.81 11.46 -25.94
CA GLN A 148 11.41 10.31 -26.61
C GLN A 148 10.94 10.25 -28.06
N TYR A 149 11.71 10.87 -28.97
CA TYR A 149 11.54 10.72 -30.41
C TYR A 149 12.67 9.83 -30.98
N ASN A 150 12.32 8.63 -31.44
CA ASN A 150 13.18 7.77 -32.25
C ASN A 150 12.35 6.90 -33.22
N ASP A 151 12.76 6.81 -34.49
CA ASP A 151 11.90 6.56 -35.66
C ASP A 151 11.24 5.16 -35.81
N GLU A 152 11.53 4.17 -34.96
CA GLU A 152 10.80 2.87 -34.96
C GLU A 152 9.90 2.67 -33.73
N THR A 153 10.29 3.21 -32.57
CA THR A 153 9.51 3.17 -31.33
C THR A 153 8.23 4.03 -31.43
N ILE A 154 8.27 5.10 -32.22
CA ILE A 154 7.15 6.04 -32.43
C ILE A 154 5.87 5.32 -32.88
N TYR A 155 5.96 4.34 -33.78
CA TYR A 155 4.77 3.66 -34.33
C TYR A 155 3.98 2.87 -33.28
N GLY A 156 4.64 2.30 -32.28
CA GLY A 156 3.96 1.60 -31.18
C GLY A 156 3.59 2.51 -30.01
N MET A 157 4.27 3.65 -29.85
CA MET A 157 3.95 4.66 -28.83
C MET A 157 2.62 5.36 -29.10
N ILE A 158 2.35 5.73 -30.36
CA ILE A 158 1.11 6.44 -30.74
C ILE A 158 -0.16 5.65 -30.33
N PRO A 159 -0.31 4.36 -30.68
CA PRO A 159 -1.45 3.56 -30.23
C PRO A 159 -1.57 3.52 -28.70
N VAL A 160 -0.46 3.40 -27.96
CA VAL A 160 -0.48 3.35 -26.50
C VAL A 160 -0.99 4.67 -25.90
N ILE A 161 -0.57 5.81 -26.43
CA ILE A 161 -1.09 7.12 -26.02
C ILE A 161 -2.58 7.26 -26.35
N GLN A 162 -2.99 6.82 -27.54
CA GLN A 162 -4.40 6.81 -27.92
C GLN A 162 -5.23 5.96 -26.97
N PHE A 163 -4.74 4.78 -26.59
CA PHE A 163 -5.38 3.92 -25.60
C PHE A 163 -5.53 4.62 -24.24
N ILE A 164 -4.47 5.24 -23.72
CA ILE A 164 -4.56 5.95 -22.44
C ILE A 164 -5.61 7.07 -22.53
N ASN A 165 -5.60 7.86 -23.61
CA ASN A 165 -6.58 8.92 -23.83
C ASN A 165 -8.01 8.38 -23.95
N GLN A 166 -8.21 7.23 -24.60
CA GLN A 166 -9.51 6.57 -24.69
C GLN A 166 -9.99 6.10 -23.32
N VAL A 167 -9.11 5.55 -22.48
CA VAL A 167 -9.47 5.09 -21.14
C VAL A 167 -9.79 6.28 -20.22
N THR A 168 -9.01 7.36 -20.27
CA THR A 168 -9.26 8.56 -19.44
C THR A 168 -10.53 9.30 -19.81
N THR A 169 -10.93 9.27 -21.09
CA THR A 169 -12.16 9.92 -21.57
C THR A 169 -13.39 9.01 -21.54
N SER A 170 -13.22 7.71 -21.33
CA SER A 170 -14.32 6.74 -21.29
C SER A 170 -15.23 6.92 -20.07
N ASP A 171 -16.53 6.73 -20.28
CA ASP A 171 -17.49 6.61 -19.18
C ASP A 171 -17.29 5.33 -18.37
N ASP A 172 -16.79 4.27 -19.01
CA ASP A 172 -16.45 2.97 -18.41
C ASP A 172 -14.99 2.59 -18.72
N PRO A 173 -14.02 3.09 -17.94
CA PRO A 173 -12.60 2.80 -18.13
C PRO A 173 -12.30 1.29 -18.07
N TYR A 174 -12.98 0.57 -17.18
CA TYR A 174 -12.77 -0.86 -16.97
C TYR A 174 -13.08 -1.67 -18.24
N LYS A 175 -14.24 -1.44 -18.85
CA LYS A 175 -14.64 -2.15 -20.07
C LYS A 175 -13.67 -1.88 -21.23
N THR A 176 -13.25 -0.62 -21.39
CA THR A 176 -12.23 -0.24 -22.38
C THR A 176 -10.95 -1.04 -22.15
N ILE A 177 -10.38 -0.98 -20.94
CA ILE A 177 -9.14 -1.71 -20.58
C ILE A 177 -9.28 -3.21 -20.88
N ILE A 178 -10.33 -3.86 -20.39
CA ILE A 178 -10.53 -5.30 -20.58
C ILE A 178 -10.55 -5.67 -22.06
N SER A 179 -11.28 -4.92 -22.90
CA SER A 179 -11.38 -5.20 -24.33
C SER A 179 -10.05 -5.06 -25.05
N SER A 180 -9.23 -4.10 -24.60
CA SER A 180 -7.96 -3.69 -25.20
C SER A 180 -6.75 -4.53 -24.78
N ILE A 181 -6.84 -5.36 -23.73
CA ILE A 181 -5.71 -6.17 -23.21
C ILE A 181 -4.96 -6.97 -24.29
N PRO A 182 -5.61 -7.73 -25.20
CA PRO A 182 -4.89 -8.58 -26.15
C PRO A 182 -3.92 -7.81 -27.05
N GLU A 183 -4.26 -6.58 -27.41
CA GLU A 183 -3.47 -5.71 -28.27
C GLU A 183 -2.45 -4.91 -27.45
N TYR A 184 -2.92 -4.15 -26.47
CA TYR A 184 -2.10 -3.14 -25.80
C TYR A 184 -1.15 -3.72 -24.76
N SER A 185 -1.45 -4.87 -24.15
CA SER A 185 -0.49 -5.48 -23.21
C SER A 185 0.83 -5.86 -23.87
N ILE A 186 0.78 -6.28 -25.14
CA ILE A 186 1.97 -6.61 -25.93
C ILE A 186 2.70 -5.33 -26.35
N LEU A 187 1.96 -4.31 -26.80
CA LEU A 187 2.53 -3.01 -27.16
C LEU A 187 3.24 -2.36 -25.98
N PHE A 188 2.65 -2.37 -24.77
CA PHE A 188 3.30 -1.85 -23.57
C PHE A 188 4.62 -2.55 -23.26
N SER A 189 4.65 -3.89 -23.32
CA SER A 189 5.90 -4.62 -23.04
C SER A 189 6.98 -4.41 -24.10
N LYS A 190 6.60 -4.21 -25.37
CA LYS A 190 7.55 -3.98 -26.46
C LYS A 190 8.06 -2.53 -26.49
N CYS A 191 7.16 -1.56 -26.37
CA CYS A 191 7.46 -0.14 -26.52
C CYS A 191 7.95 0.50 -25.23
N TYR A 192 7.59 -0.07 -24.07
CA TYR A 192 7.89 0.48 -22.76
C TYR A 192 8.38 -0.59 -21.79
N PRO A 193 9.51 -1.27 -22.06
CA PRO A 193 10.18 -2.06 -21.02
C PRO A 193 10.60 -1.14 -19.86
N LEU A 194 10.69 -1.67 -18.63
CA LEU A 194 11.03 -0.82 -17.47
C LEU A 194 12.37 -0.10 -17.66
N SER A 195 13.34 -0.76 -18.30
CA SER A 195 14.67 -0.23 -18.58
C SER A 195 14.70 0.94 -19.55
N SER A 196 13.64 1.18 -20.33
CA SER A 196 13.58 2.35 -21.24
C SER A 196 13.12 3.62 -20.54
N PHE A 197 12.52 3.52 -19.36
CA PHE A 197 11.98 4.69 -18.67
C PHE A 197 13.08 5.56 -18.05
N SER A 198 12.82 6.87 -18.01
CA SER A 198 13.66 7.78 -17.24
C SER A 198 13.61 7.42 -15.76
N ARG A 199 14.68 7.77 -15.05
CA ARG A 199 14.78 7.52 -13.61
C ARG A 199 13.66 8.23 -12.84
N GLU A 200 13.30 9.44 -13.26
CA GLU A 200 12.19 10.20 -12.66
C GLU A 200 10.88 9.43 -12.75
N HIS A 201 10.59 8.85 -13.91
CA HIS A 201 9.37 8.08 -14.11
C HIS A 201 9.39 6.78 -13.30
N LEU A 202 10.51 6.05 -13.29
CA LEU A 202 10.69 4.85 -12.46
C LEU A 202 10.47 5.14 -10.97
N LEU A 203 10.93 6.30 -10.47
CA LEU A 203 10.71 6.71 -9.08
C LEU A 203 9.23 7.00 -8.79
N ILE A 204 8.48 7.54 -9.75
CA ILE A 204 7.03 7.77 -9.60
C ILE A 204 6.28 6.44 -9.56
N LEU A 205 6.58 5.53 -10.49
CA LEU A 205 6.03 4.17 -10.50
C LEU A 205 6.37 3.42 -9.19
N HIS A 206 7.61 3.51 -8.72
CA HIS A 206 8.03 2.88 -7.47
C HIS A 206 7.26 3.44 -6.28
N LYS A 207 7.12 4.77 -6.20
CA LYS A 207 6.44 5.43 -5.09
C LYS A 207 4.94 5.13 -5.06
N SER A 208 4.28 4.94 -6.20
CA SER A 208 2.82 4.74 -6.25
C SER A 208 2.37 3.38 -5.70
N VAL A 209 3.15 2.32 -5.92
CA VAL A 209 2.78 0.94 -5.56
C VAL A 209 3.56 0.35 -4.39
N LEU A 210 4.79 0.84 -4.14
CA LEU A 210 5.62 0.38 -3.02
C LEU A 210 5.68 1.40 -1.88
N HIS A 211 5.00 2.54 -2.02
CA HIS A 211 4.94 3.63 -1.04
C HIS A 211 6.32 4.19 -0.62
N SER A 212 7.36 3.84 -1.38
CA SER A 212 8.76 4.13 -1.12
C SER A 212 9.15 5.46 -1.73
N SER A 213 9.88 6.29 -0.99
CA SER A 213 10.55 7.47 -1.55
C SER A 213 11.59 8.04 -0.57
N PHE A 214 12.12 9.23 -0.85
CA PHE A 214 13.39 9.80 -0.37
C PHE A 214 14.58 8.85 -0.55
N LEU A 215 14.72 7.81 0.27
CA LEU A 215 15.87 6.91 0.20
C LEU A 215 15.99 6.23 -1.16
N ALA A 216 14.87 5.82 -1.77
CA ALA A 216 14.86 5.29 -3.13
C ALA A 216 15.47 6.26 -4.16
N ARG A 217 15.19 7.56 -4.01
CA ARG A 217 15.69 8.63 -4.88
C ARG A 217 17.20 8.86 -4.72
N PHE A 218 17.80 8.53 -3.59
CA PHE A 218 19.23 8.76 -3.35
C PHE A 218 20.09 7.48 -3.42
N PHE A 219 19.54 6.35 -3.00
CA PHE A 219 20.31 5.12 -2.77
C PHE A 219 19.99 3.98 -3.73
N LEU A 220 18.85 4.01 -4.43
CA LEU A 220 18.51 2.96 -5.39
C LEU A 220 18.98 3.34 -6.80
N SER A 221 19.66 2.40 -7.45
CA SER A 221 19.95 2.41 -8.88
C SER A 221 18.70 2.09 -9.70
N ASN A 222 18.70 2.43 -10.99
CA ASN A 222 17.60 2.09 -11.90
C ASN A 222 17.33 0.57 -11.91
N TYR A 223 18.37 -0.24 -12.03
CA TYR A 223 18.29 -1.70 -11.90
C TYR A 223 17.56 -2.16 -10.62
N SER A 224 17.86 -1.52 -9.48
CA SER A 224 17.21 -1.86 -8.21
C SER A 224 15.73 -1.43 -8.15
N LEU A 225 15.38 -0.32 -8.80
CA LEU A 225 13.99 0.15 -8.92
C LEU A 225 13.19 -0.81 -9.80
N GLU A 226 13.74 -1.18 -10.97
CA GLU A 226 13.15 -2.11 -11.92
C GLU A 226 12.88 -3.47 -11.27
N ALA A 227 13.89 -4.06 -10.64
CA ALA A 227 13.76 -5.36 -9.96
C ALA A 227 12.71 -5.33 -8.84
N GLN A 228 12.57 -4.20 -8.13
CA GLN A 228 11.54 -4.06 -7.10
C GLN A 228 10.13 -3.94 -7.68
N LEU A 229 9.97 -3.26 -8.82
CA LEU A 229 8.69 -3.16 -9.54
C LEU A 229 8.25 -4.50 -10.12
N GLU A 230 9.17 -5.28 -10.70
CA GLU A 230 8.89 -6.64 -11.17
C GLU A 230 8.50 -7.56 -10.01
N MET A 231 9.26 -7.49 -8.90
CA MET A 231 8.94 -8.23 -7.68
C MET A 231 7.57 -7.84 -7.12
N TRP A 232 7.18 -6.57 -7.23
CA TRP A 232 5.85 -6.12 -6.84
C TRP A 232 4.76 -6.79 -7.70
N GLN A 233 4.92 -6.84 -9.02
CA GLN A 233 3.94 -7.51 -9.89
C GLN A 233 3.82 -8.99 -9.53
N TYR A 234 4.95 -9.68 -9.35
CA TYR A 234 4.97 -11.09 -8.99
C TYR A 234 4.20 -11.35 -7.68
N LYS A 235 4.43 -10.54 -6.65
CA LYS A 235 3.71 -10.65 -5.37
C LYS A 235 2.22 -10.36 -5.51
N THR A 236 1.87 -9.33 -6.28
CA THR A 236 0.47 -8.98 -6.57
C THR A 236 -0.24 -10.13 -7.29
N LEU A 237 0.42 -10.79 -8.23
CA LEU A 237 -0.12 -11.96 -8.93
C LEU A 237 -0.39 -13.13 -7.97
N ILE A 238 0.53 -13.40 -7.05
CA ILE A 238 0.33 -14.43 -6.03
C ILE A 238 -0.86 -14.08 -5.13
N ASP A 239 -0.96 -12.82 -4.70
CA ASP A 239 -2.05 -12.35 -3.85
C ASP A 239 -3.40 -12.44 -4.58
N ASP A 240 -3.47 -12.01 -5.85
CA ASP A 240 -4.67 -12.11 -6.68
C ASP A 240 -5.15 -13.56 -6.86
N LYS A 241 -4.23 -14.53 -6.96
CA LYS A 241 -4.57 -15.96 -6.98
C LYS A 241 -5.09 -16.48 -5.64
N GLN A 242 -4.63 -15.91 -4.52
CA GLN A 242 -5.05 -16.30 -3.18
C GLN A 242 -6.40 -15.68 -2.78
N ILE A 243 -6.80 -14.57 -3.42
CA ILE A 243 -8.12 -13.97 -3.25
C ILE A 243 -9.14 -14.80 -4.05
N GLY A 244 -9.62 -15.89 -3.43
CA GLY A 244 -10.62 -16.76 -4.04
C GLY A 244 -12.02 -16.15 -4.09
N ASN A 245 -12.43 -15.45 -3.02
CA ASN A 245 -13.71 -14.76 -2.94
C ASN A 245 -13.56 -13.41 -2.23
N ILE A 246 -13.80 -12.32 -2.97
CA ILE A 246 -13.68 -10.94 -2.49
C ILE A 246 -14.71 -10.63 -1.39
N ASP A 247 -15.88 -11.26 -1.41
CA ASP A 247 -16.94 -11.00 -0.42
C ASP A 247 -16.59 -11.49 0.99
N LYS A 248 -15.63 -12.41 1.10
CA LYS A 248 -15.14 -12.92 2.39
C LYS A 248 -14.04 -12.05 3.00
N LEU A 249 -13.50 -11.08 2.25
CA LEU A 249 -12.45 -10.20 2.75
C LEU A 249 -13.01 -9.27 3.83
N SER A 250 -12.27 -9.16 4.94
CA SER A 250 -12.55 -8.13 5.93
C SER A 250 -12.33 -6.73 5.32
N PRO A 251 -12.94 -5.67 5.87
CA PRO A 251 -12.73 -4.31 5.38
C PRO A 251 -11.25 -3.90 5.39
N TYR A 252 -10.49 -4.32 6.40
CA TYR A 252 -9.06 -4.06 6.47
C TYR A 252 -8.29 -4.77 5.34
N GLU A 253 -8.56 -6.06 5.09
CA GLU A 253 -7.91 -6.78 4.00
C GLU A 253 -8.25 -6.19 2.64
N LEU A 254 -9.48 -5.73 2.45
CA LEU A 254 -9.92 -5.09 1.22
C LEU A 254 -9.14 -3.79 0.97
N VAL A 255 -9.10 -2.89 1.96
CA VAL A 255 -8.34 -1.63 1.86
C VAL A 255 -6.84 -1.89 1.66
N SER A 256 -6.27 -2.83 2.42
CA SER A 256 -4.85 -3.17 2.28
C SER A 256 -4.53 -3.77 0.90
N SER A 257 -5.45 -4.56 0.34
CA SER A 257 -5.28 -5.16 -0.99
C SER A 257 -5.34 -4.08 -2.07
N LEU A 258 -6.28 -3.13 -1.97
CA LEU A 258 -6.41 -2.00 -2.89
C LEU A 258 -5.19 -1.07 -2.83
N SER A 259 -4.77 -0.67 -1.62
CA SER A 259 -3.64 0.26 -1.46
C SER A 259 -2.33 -0.31 -2.03
N LYS A 260 -2.05 -1.60 -1.81
CA LYS A 260 -0.88 -2.29 -2.38
C LYS A 260 -0.86 -2.33 -3.91
N ARG A 261 -2.03 -2.18 -4.55
CA ARG A 261 -2.18 -2.15 -6.00
C ARG A 261 -2.16 -0.72 -6.55
N GLY A 262 -2.01 0.29 -5.70
CA GLY A 262 -2.10 1.70 -6.09
C GLY A 262 -3.53 2.19 -6.36
N LEU A 263 -4.55 1.43 -5.91
CA LEU A 263 -5.96 1.69 -6.13
C LEU A 263 -6.55 2.45 -4.94
N TYR A 264 -6.86 3.73 -5.14
CA TYR A 264 -7.24 4.64 -4.07
C TYR A 264 -8.63 5.24 -4.28
N LEU A 265 -9.65 4.77 -3.55
CA LEU A 265 -11.02 5.24 -3.65
C LEU A 265 -11.62 5.47 -2.26
N HIS A 266 -12.42 6.52 -2.05
CA HIS A 266 -13.00 6.87 -0.73
C HIS A 266 -11.91 6.98 0.36
N LEU A 267 -10.88 7.80 0.09
CA LEU A 267 -9.64 7.90 0.88
C LEU A 267 -9.83 8.11 2.38
N ASN A 268 -10.83 8.90 2.77
CA ASN A 268 -11.08 9.17 4.19
C ASN A 268 -11.52 7.89 4.91
N ASP A 269 -12.37 7.07 4.29
CA ASP A 269 -12.90 5.85 4.89
C ASP A 269 -11.88 4.71 4.84
N MET A 270 -11.08 4.62 3.77
CA MET A 270 -9.90 3.75 3.74
C MET A 270 -8.96 4.08 4.91
N GLY A 271 -8.66 5.36 5.12
CA GLY A 271 -7.76 5.78 6.18
C GLY A 271 -8.31 5.55 7.58
N LYS A 272 -9.62 5.74 7.82
CA LYS A 272 -10.27 5.38 9.09
C LYS A 272 -10.10 3.89 9.42
N ILE A 273 -10.21 3.01 8.43
CA ILE A 273 -10.07 1.56 8.62
C ILE A 273 -8.63 1.21 9.00
N LEU A 274 -7.64 1.77 8.28
CA LEU A 274 -6.23 1.56 8.60
C LEU A 274 -5.88 2.12 9.99
N GLU A 275 -6.37 3.32 10.30
CA GLU A 275 -6.20 3.97 11.60
C GLU A 275 -6.77 3.10 12.74
N ASN A 276 -7.99 2.59 12.56
CA ASN A 276 -8.65 1.76 13.56
C ASN A 276 -7.98 0.41 13.74
N GLN A 277 -7.58 -0.25 12.65
CA GLN A 277 -6.83 -1.49 12.76
C GLN A 277 -5.54 -1.28 13.55
N GLN A 278 -4.86 -0.15 13.32
CA GLN A 278 -3.66 0.18 14.05
C GLN A 278 -3.94 0.47 15.54
N LYS A 279 -4.99 1.23 15.85
CA LYS A 279 -5.43 1.48 17.24
C LYS A 279 -5.78 0.18 17.96
N ASN A 280 -6.52 -0.70 17.31
CA ASN A 280 -6.88 -2.02 17.82
C ASN A 280 -5.63 -2.86 18.10
N ASN A 281 -4.65 -2.86 17.20
CA ASN A 281 -3.37 -3.56 17.42
C ASN A 281 -2.56 -2.97 18.59
N LEU A 282 -2.49 -1.63 18.71
CA LEU A 282 -1.71 -0.95 19.75
C LEU A 282 -2.35 -1.05 21.14
N ASN A 283 -3.67 -0.87 21.22
CA ASN A 283 -4.42 -0.85 22.47
C ASN A 283 -5.01 -2.21 22.85
N LYS A 284 -4.92 -3.21 21.96
CA LYS A 284 -5.60 -4.51 22.08
C LYS A 284 -7.11 -4.37 22.27
N THR A 285 -7.71 -3.42 21.55
CA THR A 285 -9.16 -3.19 21.51
C THR A 285 -9.78 -3.89 20.30
N ASN A 286 -11.09 -4.15 20.37
CA ASN A 286 -11.88 -4.70 19.26
C ASN A 286 -12.94 -3.68 18.83
N GLU A 287 -12.55 -2.43 18.61
CA GLU A 287 -13.49 -1.41 18.14
C GLU A 287 -13.88 -1.72 16.70
N ILE A 288 -15.20 -1.91 16.49
CA ILE A 288 -15.79 -2.16 15.19
C ILE A 288 -16.14 -0.81 14.57
N ILE A 289 -15.64 -0.57 13.35
CA ILE A 289 -16.07 0.58 12.53
C ILE A 289 -17.25 0.15 11.68
N GLU A 290 -18.32 0.92 11.75
CA GLU A 290 -19.41 0.85 10.80
C GLU A 290 -19.01 1.60 9.51
N ILE A 291 -19.08 0.91 8.38
CA ILE A 291 -18.73 1.44 7.05
C ILE A 291 -19.99 1.44 6.21
N ASN A 292 -20.19 2.51 5.44
CA ASN A 292 -21.28 2.58 4.48
C ASN A 292 -21.19 1.41 3.48
N GLN A 293 -22.27 0.64 3.35
CA GLN A 293 -22.33 -0.52 2.47
C GLN A 293 -22.02 -0.19 1.01
N LYS A 294 -22.40 1.01 0.54
CA LYS A 294 -22.07 1.50 -0.81
C LYS A 294 -20.55 1.59 -0.99
N ILE A 295 -19.85 2.21 -0.05
CA ILE A 295 -18.38 2.34 -0.08
C ILE A 295 -17.71 0.97 -0.11
N LEU A 296 -18.21 0.03 0.71
CA LEU A 296 -17.69 -1.34 0.74
C LEU A 296 -17.90 -2.03 -0.62
N ASN A 297 -19.06 -1.87 -1.24
CA ASN A 297 -19.35 -2.43 -2.56
C ASN A 297 -18.45 -1.82 -3.64
N ASP A 298 -18.22 -0.51 -3.61
CA ASP A 298 -17.33 0.18 -4.55
C ASP A 298 -15.90 -0.38 -4.47
N TRP A 299 -15.38 -0.60 -3.26
CA TRP A 299 -14.06 -1.21 -3.06
C TRP A 299 -13.99 -2.66 -3.54
N LYS A 300 -15.03 -3.46 -3.27
CA LYS A 300 -15.11 -4.84 -3.76
C LYS A 300 -15.13 -4.88 -5.28
N GLN A 301 -15.93 -4.02 -5.91
CA GLN A 301 -16.00 -3.89 -7.35
C GLN A 301 -14.66 -3.49 -7.95
N LEU A 302 -13.97 -2.51 -7.37
CA LEU A 302 -12.66 -2.07 -7.84
C LEU A 302 -11.60 -3.18 -7.75
N LEU A 303 -11.59 -3.94 -6.64
CA LEU A 303 -10.68 -5.08 -6.50
C LEU A 303 -11.04 -6.21 -7.47
N TYR A 304 -12.32 -6.45 -7.71
CA TYR A 304 -12.79 -7.43 -8.69
C TYR A 304 -12.30 -7.06 -10.10
N GLN A 305 -12.49 -5.80 -10.50
CA GLN A 305 -12.05 -5.28 -11.79
C GLN A 305 -10.54 -5.44 -11.97
N TRP A 306 -9.75 -5.11 -10.95
CA TRP A 306 -8.30 -5.32 -10.97
C TRP A 306 -7.94 -6.80 -11.17
N ILE A 307 -8.52 -7.70 -10.37
CA ILE A 307 -8.24 -9.14 -10.45
C ILE A 307 -8.62 -9.70 -11.81
N ASP A 308 -9.75 -9.25 -12.40
CA ASP A 308 -10.16 -9.69 -13.74
C ASP A 308 -9.19 -9.21 -14.81
N ILE A 309 -8.76 -7.94 -14.74
CA ILE A 309 -7.71 -7.38 -15.62
C ILE A 309 -6.44 -8.20 -15.51
N HIS A 310 -5.98 -8.49 -14.29
CA HIS A 310 -4.73 -9.24 -14.09
C HIS A 310 -4.86 -10.69 -14.57
N LYS A 311 -6.00 -11.35 -14.32
CA LYS A 311 -6.29 -12.70 -14.84
C LYS A 311 -6.29 -12.71 -16.37
N LYS A 312 -6.95 -11.75 -17.00
CA LYS A 312 -6.97 -11.63 -18.47
C LYS A 312 -5.57 -11.35 -19.00
N LEU A 313 -4.85 -10.41 -18.42
CA LEU A 313 -3.45 -10.09 -18.76
C LEU A 313 -2.55 -11.32 -18.65
N SER A 314 -2.68 -12.13 -17.61
CA SER A 314 -1.86 -13.34 -17.40
C SER A 314 -2.00 -14.38 -18.52
N LYS A 315 -3.11 -14.36 -19.28
CA LYS A 315 -3.32 -15.23 -20.44
C LYS A 315 -2.63 -14.73 -21.70
N TYR A 316 -2.48 -13.42 -21.87
CA TYR A 316 -1.93 -12.80 -23.08
C TYR A 316 -0.47 -12.38 -22.93
N ASN A 317 -0.12 -11.78 -21.80
CA ASN A 317 1.21 -11.29 -21.51
C ASN A 317 1.49 -11.31 -19.98
N PRO A 318 1.88 -12.47 -19.41
CA PRO A 318 2.04 -12.65 -17.98
C PRO A 318 3.16 -11.82 -17.33
N ILE A 319 4.04 -11.21 -18.14
CA ILE A 319 5.25 -10.50 -17.67
C ILE A 319 5.12 -8.97 -17.92
N SER A 320 3.91 -8.47 -18.16
CA SER A 320 3.70 -7.04 -18.43
C SER A 320 3.58 -6.19 -17.15
N THR A 321 4.68 -6.03 -16.42
CA THR A 321 4.75 -5.15 -15.22
C THR A 321 4.30 -3.73 -15.58
N THR A 322 4.77 -3.26 -16.74
CA THR A 322 4.63 -1.89 -17.19
C THR A 322 3.18 -1.56 -17.50
N PHE A 323 2.44 -2.49 -18.11
CA PHE A 323 1.01 -2.34 -18.32
C PHE A 323 0.26 -2.14 -16.99
N LEU A 324 0.42 -3.03 -16.01
CA LEU A 324 -0.33 -2.95 -14.75
C LEU A 324 -0.04 -1.67 -13.95
N LEU A 325 1.22 -1.23 -13.93
CA LEU A 325 1.62 -0.01 -13.21
C LEU A 325 0.92 1.24 -13.78
N HIS A 326 0.68 1.29 -15.09
CA HIS A 326 0.00 2.42 -15.74
C HIS A 326 -1.52 2.29 -15.74
N ILE A 327 -2.06 1.08 -15.64
CA ILE A 327 -3.52 0.85 -15.57
C ILE A 327 -4.10 1.19 -14.19
N SER A 328 -3.35 0.96 -13.10
CA SER A 328 -3.81 1.24 -11.74
C SER A 328 -4.45 2.64 -11.57
N PRO A 329 -3.77 3.75 -11.92
CA PRO A 329 -4.35 5.09 -11.81
C PRO A 329 -5.50 5.35 -12.80
N LEU A 330 -5.60 4.59 -13.90
CA LEU A 330 -6.67 4.75 -14.89
C LEU A 330 -7.99 4.09 -14.47
N LEU A 331 -7.93 3.06 -13.63
CA LEU A 331 -9.12 2.40 -13.08
C LEU A 331 -9.83 3.25 -12.02
N VAL A 332 -9.07 4.10 -11.36
CA VAL A 332 -9.58 5.01 -10.34
C VAL A 332 -9.97 6.32 -11.05
N LYS A 333 -11.23 6.42 -11.48
CA LYS A 333 -11.77 7.67 -12.02
C LYS A 333 -11.65 8.76 -10.93
N GLN A 334 -10.89 9.81 -11.22
CA GLN A 334 -10.63 10.91 -10.29
C GLN A 334 -11.87 11.74 -9.99
#